data_AF-A0A075H520-F1
#
_entry.id   AF-A0A075H520-F1
#
_cell.length_a   1.000
_cell.length_b   1.000
_cell.length_c   1.000
_cell.angle_alpha   90.00
_cell.angle_beta   90.00
_cell.angle_gamma   90.00
#
_symmetry.space_group_name_H-M   'P 1'
#
loop_
_entity.id
_entity.type
_entity.pdbx_description
1 polymer ?
#
loop_
_entity_poly.entity_id
_entity_poly.type
_entity_poly.pdbx_seq_one_letter_code
_entity_poly.pdbx_strand_id
1 'polypeptide(L)' 'MKLSKNASDILVQKYLELKKSHIGKFHNAPSLKQAYITDMLQEIIDSDYLVEPVIIEGKWCEVDTIQDIEYAKQIFK' A
#
# COMPACT_ATOMS: atom_id res chain seq x y z
N MET A 1 -2.16 5.45 -1.43
CA MET A 1 -0.84 4.97 -1.90
C MET A 1 -0.77 5.09 -3.41
N LYS A 2 0.36 5.56 -3.96
CA LYS A 2 0.61 5.61 -5.42
C LYS A 2 1.80 4.71 -5.73
N LEU A 3 1.64 3.79 -6.67
CA LEU A 3 2.69 2.91 -7.17
C LEU A 3 3.10 3.35 -8.57
N SER A 4 4.33 3.03 -8.97
CA SER A 4 4.71 3.07 -10.38
C SER A 4 3.91 2.02 -11.16
N LYS A 5 3.87 2.14 -12.49
CA LYS A 5 3.23 1.11 -13.33
C LYS A 5 3.85 -0.27 -13.09
N ASN A 6 5.17 -0.35 -13.10
CA ASN A 6 5.90 -1.59 -12.86
C ASN A 6 5.59 -2.20 -11.47
N ALA A 7 5.60 -1.38 -10.42
CA ALA A 7 5.28 -1.86 -9.07
C ALA A 7 3.82 -2.35 -8.97
N SER A 8 2.88 -1.70 -9.66
CA SER A 8 1.49 -2.14 -9.74
C SER A 8 1.38 -3.51 -10.43
N ASP A 9 2.10 -3.70 -11.54
CA ASP A 9 2.09 -4.97 -12.29
C ASP A 9 2.68 -6.10 -11.44
N ILE A 10 3.81 -5.87 -10.76
CA ILE A 10 4.44 -6.83 -9.84
C ILE A 10 3.48 -7.23 -8.71
N LEU A 11 2.84 -6.25 -8.05
CA LEU A 11 1.91 -6.52 -6.95
C LEU A 11 0.71 -7.36 -7.41
N VAL A 12 0.15 -7.04 -8.59
CA VAL A 12 -0.98 -7.80 -9.15
C VAL A 12 -0.55 -9.23 -9.49
N GLN A 13 0.61 -9.43 -10.12
CA GLN A 13 1.09 -10.78 -10.46
C GLN A 13 1.34 -11.62 -9.21
N LYS A 14 2.00 -11.05 -8.18
CA LYS A 14 2.24 -11.74 -6.91
C LYS A 14 0.92 -12.11 -6.22
N TYR A 15 -0.06 -11.20 -6.18
CA TYR A 15 -1.38 -11.51 -5.65
C TYR A 15 -2.07 -12.66 -6.41
N LEU A 16 -2.02 -12.66 -7.74
CA LEU A 16 -2.63 -13.71 -8.56
C LEU A 16 -1.95 -15.07 -8.39
N GLU A 17 -0.64 -15.08 -8.16
CA GLU A 17 0.14 -16.27 -7.79
C GLU A 17 -0.34 -16.82 -6.44
N LEU A 18 -0.30 -15.99 -5.40
CA LEU A 18 -0.71 -16.35 -4.03
C LEU A 18 -2.16 -16.80 -3.95
N LYS A 19 -3.06 -16.18 -4.73
CA LYS A 19 -4.47 -16.59 -4.80
C LYS A 19 -4.65 -18.05 -5.21
N LYS A 20 -3.71 -18.62 -5.97
CA LYS A 20 -3.76 -20.02 -6.43
C LYS A 20 -3.15 -20.99 -5.43
N SER A 21 -2.14 -20.57 -4.67
CA SER A 21 -1.29 -21.48 -3.89
C SER A 21 -1.34 -21.25 -2.38
N HIS A 22 -1.56 -20.02 -1.92
CA HIS A 22 -1.47 -19.66 -0.51
C HIS A 22 -2.73 -20.08 0.27
N ILE A 23 -2.53 -20.78 1.40
CA ILE A 23 -3.58 -21.24 2.30
C ILE A 23 -3.15 -20.93 3.73
N GLY A 24 -4.07 -20.39 4.53
CA GLY A 24 -3.84 -20.11 5.93
C GLY A 24 -3.51 -18.64 6.20
N LYS A 25 -2.77 -18.39 7.28
CA LYS A 25 -2.39 -17.06 7.75
C LYS A 25 -1.42 -16.40 6.76
N PHE A 26 -1.64 -15.12 6.48
CA PHE A 26 -0.81 -14.34 5.57
C PHE A 26 -0.23 -13.13 6.31
N HIS A 27 1.07 -13.17 6.63
CA HIS A 27 1.73 -12.22 7.52
C HIS A 27 0.96 -11.97 8.83
N ASN A 28 0.46 -10.75 9.05
CA ASN A 28 -0.31 -10.38 10.22
C ASN A 28 -1.80 -10.68 10.05
N ALA A 29 -2.27 -10.85 8.81
CA ALA A 29 -3.65 -11.12 8.52
C ALA A 29 -4.04 -12.61 8.70
N PRO A 30 -5.28 -12.90 9.14
CA PRO A 30 -5.77 -14.27 9.27
C PRO A 30 -5.79 -15.07 7.96
N SER A 31 -5.82 -14.39 6.81
CA SER A 31 -5.79 -14.99 5.48
C SER A 31 -5.44 -13.97 4.40
N LEU A 32 -5.01 -14.43 3.23
CA LEU A 32 -4.80 -13.56 2.06
C LEU A 32 -6.03 -12.71 1.71
N LYS A 33 -7.24 -13.24 1.90
CA LYS A 33 -8.50 -12.49 1.66
C LYS A 33 -8.70 -11.33 2.66
N GLN A 34 -8.14 -11.44 3.85
CA GLN A 34 -8.25 -10.46 4.93
C GLN A 34 -6.97 -9.61 5.06
N ALA A 35 -6.04 -9.75 4.12
CA ALA A 35 -4.77 -9.03 4.12
C ALA A 35 -4.99 -7.53 3.87
N TYR A 36 -4.25 -6.70 4.60
CA TYR A 36 -4.13 -5.29 4.29
C TYR A 36 -3.04 -5.07 3.23
N ILE A 37 -3.04 -3.89 2.63
CA ILE A 37 -2.03 -3.53 1.62
C ILE A 37 -0.60 -3.61 2.17
N THR A 38 -0.42 -3.37 3.47
CA THR A 38 0.87 -3.50 4.16
C THR A 38 1.37 -4.94 4.20
N ASP A 39 0.47 -5.94 4.36
CA ASP A 39 0.86 -7.35 4.29
C ASP A 39 1.34 -7.69 2.87
N MET A 40 0.66 -7.17 1.84
CA MET A 40 1.11 -7.35 0.45
C MET A 40 2.44 -6.67 0.16
N LEU A 41 2.72 -5.49 0.74
CA LEU A 41 4.03 -4.85 0.60
C LEU A 41 5.13 -5.68 1.29
N GLN A 42 4.86 -6.26 2.45
CA GLN A 42 5.79 -7.15 3.13
C GLN A 42 6.08 -8.39 2.28
N GLU A 43 5.06 -9.02 1.70
CA GLU A 43 5.23 -10.16 0.78
C GLU A 43 6.12 -9.82 -0.42
N ILE A 44 6.00 -8.60 -0.97
CA ILE A 44 6.85 -8.15 -2.07
C ILE A 44 8.31 -8.00 -1.62
N ILE A 45 8.55 -7.46 -0.41
CA ILE A 45 9.89 -7.36 0.18
C ILE A 45 10.46 -8.77 0.43
N ASP A 46 9.66 -9.66 1.01
CA ASP A 46 10.04 -11.06 1.30
C ASP A 46 10.25 -11.88 0.01
N SER A 47 9.69 -11.42 -1.12
CA SER A 47 9.91 -11.95 -2.47
C SER A 47 11.14 -11.35 -3.17
N ASP A 48 12.07 -10.74 -2.44
CA ASP A 48 13.32 -10.15 -2.93
C ASP A 48 13.16 -8.99 -3.94
N TYR A 49 12.00 -8.32 -3.97
CA TYR A 49 11.86 -7.09 -4.74
C TYR A 49 12.41 -5.89 -3.95
N LEU A 50 13.17 -5.03 -4.63
CA LEU A 50 13.56 -3.74 -4.08
C LEU A 50 12.33 -2.82 -4.00
N VAL A 51 11.95 -2.45 -2.77
CA VAL A 51 10.87 -1.51 -2.49
C VAL A 51 11.47 -0.24 -1.90
N GLU A 52 11.44 0.84 -2.68
CA GLU A 52 11.95 2.14 -2.26
C GLU A 52 10.83 3.18 -2.21
N PRO A 53 10.81 4.04 -1.18
CA PRO A 53 9.90 5.17 -1.14
C PRO A 53 10.34 6.24 -2.14
N VAL A 54 9.36 6.95 -2.73
CA VAL A 54 9.63 8.22 -3.40
C VAL A 54 9.42 9.32 -2.37
N ILE A 55 10.51 9.94 -1.93
CA ILE A 55 10.45 11.08 -1.03
C ILE A 55 9.89 12.28 -1.79
N ILE A 56 8.90 12.93 -1.19
CA ILE A 56 8.14 14.01 -1.80
C ILE A 56 8.06 15.18 -0.82
N GLU A 57 8.43 16.35 -1.31
CA GLU A 57 8.43 17.60 -0.55
C GLU A 57 7.18 18.41 -0.87
N GLY A 58 6.66 19.12 0.12
CA GLY A 58 5.46 19.94 -0.03
C GLY A 58 4.70 20.09 1.28
N LYS A 59 3.58 20.80 1.21
CA LYS A 59 2.61 20.82 2.30
C LYS A 59 1.85 19.48 2.28
N TRP A 60 1.69 18.87 3.44
CA TRP A 60 0.96 17.62 3.64
C TRP A 60 -0.18 17.84 4.63
N CYS A 61 -1.34 17.25 4.37
CA CYS A 61 -2.46 17.25 5.28
C CYS A 61 -3.08 15.86 5.28
N GLU A 62 -3.19 15.25 6.45
CA GLU A 62 -4.05 14.09 6.67
C GLU A 62 -5.50 14.57 6.68
N VAL A 63 -6.42 13.77 6.14
CA VAL A 63 -7.85 14.11 6.06
C VAL A 63 -8.64 12.90 6.52
N ASP A 64 -9.07 12.95 7.78
CA ASP A 64 -9.92 11.93 8.40
C ASP A 64 -11.34 12.45 8.64
N THR A 65 -11.48 13.78 8.75
CA THR A 65 -12.71 14.48 9.09
C THR A 65 -12.98 15.64 8.12
N ILE A 66 -14.22 16.16 8.17
CA ILE A 66 -14.60 17.34 7.36
C ILE A 66 -13.80 18.57 7.80
N GLN A 67 -13.45 18.66 9.09
CA GLN A 67 -12.64 19.75 9.64
C GLN A 67 -11.25 19.80 8.99
N ASP A 68 -10.66 18.64 8.71
CA ASP A 68 -9.33 18.56 8.07
C ASP A 68 -9.35 19.14 6.65
N ILE A 69 -10.48 19.06 5.94
CA ILE A 69 -10.65 19.69 4.63
C ILE A 69 -10.58 21.22 4.75
N GLU A 70 -11.21 21.80 5.77
CA GLU A 70 -11.16 23.24 5.99
C GLU A 70 -9.76 23.72 6.40
N TYR A 71 -9.03 22.93 7.19
CA TYR A 71 -7.62 23.19 7.48
C TYR A 71 -6.75 23.08 6.22
N ALA A 72 -6.95 22.04 5.40
CA ALA A 72 -6.23 21.87 4.15
C ALA A 72 -6.43 23.09 3.23
N LYS A 73 -7.68 23.57 3.06
CA LYS A 73 -7.95 24.78 2.26
C LYS A 73 -7.19 26.02 2.74
N GLN A 74 -6.91 26.14 4.03
CA GLN A 74 -6.10 27.24 4.57
C GLN A 74 -4.61 27.02 4.31
N ILE A 75 -4.12 25.78 4.48
CA ILE A 75 -2.73 25.38 4.24
C ILE A 75 -2.35 25.57 2.76
N PHE A 76 -3.23 25.22 1.84
CA PHE A 76 -2.98 25.23 0.38
C PHE A 76 -3.54 26.46 -0.36
N LYS A 77 -3.88 27.54 0.36
CA LYS A 77 -4.15 28.85 -0.23
C LYS A 77 -2.90 29.48 -0.85
#